data_AF-A0A520PBU7-F1
#
_entry.id   AF-A0A520PBU7-F1
#
_cell.length_a   1.000
_cell.length_b   1.000
_cell.length_c   1.000
_cell.angle_alpha   90.00
_cell.angle_beta   90.00
_cell.angle_gamma   90.00
#
_symmetry.space_group_name_H-M   'P 1'
#
loop_
_entity.id
_entity.type
_entity.pdbx_description
1 polymer ?
#
loop_
_entity_poly.entity_id
_entity_poly.type
_entity_poly.pdbx_seq_one_letter_code
_entity_poly.pdbx_strand_id
1 'polypeptide(L)'
;MEGYQKHIDILKKVGVSVVAASVDDFISANEVAKGECYPVSKIAKSYPIGYGITKEQATVLGSYWKEKDSSQDRCFIQPSEFLIESDTGEIIALSYSDGGLGRIDARDVVGFVAGRENMKDDVPHVWPWGIDPPLD
;
A
#
# COMPACT_ATOMS: atom_id res chain seq x y z
N MET A 1 2.91 -1.91 -4.63
CA MET A 1 2.32 -3.24 -4.35
C MET A 1 3.39 -4.30 -4.11
N GLU A 2 4.31 -4.59 -5.03
CA GLU A 2 5.37 -5.59 -4.76
C GLU A 2 6.22 -5.29 -3.51
N GLY A 3 6.53 -4.01 -3.25
CA GLY A 3 7.23 -3.61 -2.02
C GLY A 3 6.52 -4.07 -0.75
N TYR A 4 5.19 -3.90 -0.68
CA TYR A 4 4.40 -4.40 0.44
C TYR A 4 4.36 -5.93 0.51
N GLN A 5 4.28 -6.61 -0.64
CA GLN A 5 4.32 -8.08 -0.67
C GLN A 5 5.65 -8.63 -0.12
N LYS A 6 6.78 -8.00 -0.43
CA LYS A 6 8.11 -8.40 0.06
C LYS A 6 8.23 -8.29 1.58
N HIS A 7 7.48 -7.37 2.20
CA HIS A 7 7.51 -7.10 3.63
C HIS A 7 6.23 -7.57 4.35
N ILE A 8 5.41 -8.42 3.73
CA ILE A 8 4.09 -8.76 4.28
C ILE A 8 4.19 -9.51 5.62
N ASP A 9 5.22 -10.35 5.80
CA ASP A 9 5.37 -11.14 7.02
C ASP A 9 5.79 -10.27 8.21
N ILE A 10 6.65 -9.28 7.97
CA ILE A 10 7.04 -8.33 9.03
C ILE A 10 5.92 -7.33 9.32
N LEU A 11 5.15 -6.89 8.31
CA LEU A 11 3.94 -6.09 8.51
C LEU A 11 2.95 -6.84 9.42
N LYS A 12 2.71 -8.13 9.14
CA LYS A 12 1.87 -8.98 10.00
C LYS A 12 2.44 -9.11 11.42
N LYS A 13 3.76 -9.23 11.57
CA LYS A 13 4.42 -9.32 12.88
C LYS A 13 4.16 -8.08 13.74
N VAL A 14 4.07 -6.90 13.14
CA VAL A 14 3.71 -5.64 13.83
C VAL A 14 2.21 -5.37 13.85
N GLY A 15 1.37 -6.37 13.55
CA GLY A 15 -0.09 -6.22 13.59
C GLY A 15 -0.70 -5.48 12.41
N VAL A 16 0.06 -5.21 11.34
CA VAL A 16 -0.45 -4.50 10.15
C VAL A 16 -0.99 -5.48 9.13
N SER A 17 -2.25 -5.27 8.74
CA SER A 17 -2.87 -5.89 7.57
C SER A 17 -2.88 -4.92 6.39
N VAL A 18 -2.75 -5.45 5.17
CA VAL A 18 -2.70 -4.65 3.94
C VAL A 18 -3.96 -4.89 3.13
N VAL A 19 -4.51 -3.84 2.52
CA VAL A 19 -5.54 -3.91 1.48
C VAL A 19 -5.16 -2.89 0.42
N ALA A 20 -5.34 -3.23 -0.86
CA ALA A 20 -5.18 -2.28 -1.97
C ALA A 20 -6.45 -2.28 -2.82
N ALA A 21 -6.74 -1.19 -3.51
CA ALA A 21 -7.84 -1.11 -4.46
C ALA A 21 -7.51 -0.16 -5.62
N SER A 22 -8.19 -0.34 -6.74
CA SER A 22 -8.02 0.50 -7.94
C SER A 22 -9.33 0.62 -8.73
N VAL A 23 -9.34 1.52 -9.71
CA VAL A 23 -10.46 1.66 -10.66
C VAL A 23 -10.55 0.52 -11.67
N ASP A 24 -9.53 -0.34 -11.74
CA ASP A 24 -9.44 -1.38 -12.75
C ASP A 24 -10.59 -2.39 -12.63
N ASP A 25 -10.89 -3.06 -13.74
CA ASP A 25 -11.87 -4.15 -13.75
C ASP A 25 -11.37 -5.39 -13.00
N PHE A 26 -12.28 -6.33 -12.76
CA PHE A 26 -11.98 -7.57 -12.06
C PHE A 26 -10.85 -8.38 -12.74
N ILE A 27 -10.81 -8.41 -14.08
CA ILE A 27 -9.82 -9.24 -14.81
C ILE A 27 -8.42 -8.69 -14.52
N SER A 28 -8.25 -7.39 -14.72
CA SER A 28 -6.98 -6.69 -14.51
C SER A 28 -6.55 -6.75 -13.04
N ALA A 29 -7.47 -6.53 -12.10
CA ALA A 29 -7.19 -6.63 -10.67
C ALA A 29 -6.82 -8.06 -10.25
N ASN A 30 -7.42 -9.08 -10.87
CA ASN A 30 -7.11 -10.49 -10.62
C ASN A 30 -5.74 -10.88 -11.17
N GLU A 31 -5.33 -10.36 -12.34
CA GLU A 31 -3.96 -10.53 -12.84
C GLU A 31 -2.93 -9.93 -11.87
N VAL A 32 -3.21 -8.74 -11.32
CA VAL A 32 -2.38 -8.11 -10.27
C VAL A 32 -2.32 -8.98 -9.02
N ALA A 33 -3.47 -9.47 -8.56
CA ALA A 33 -3.57 -10.32 -7.37
C ALA A 33 -2.80 -11.63 -7.53
N LYS A 34 -2.82 -12.24 -8.72
CA LYS A 34 -2.03 -13.43 -9.04
C LYS A 34 -0.57 -13.13 -9.37
N GLY A 35 -0.22 -11.85 -9.53
CA GLY A 35 1.11 -11.41 -9.95
C GLY A 35 1.39 -11.61 -11.45
N GLU A 36 0.40 -12.06 -12.22
CA GLU A 36 0.53 -12.41 -13.65
C GLU A 36 0.87 -11.20 -14.52
N CYS A 37 0.48 -10.00 -14.09
CA CYS A 37 0.80 -8.75 -14.79
C CYS A 37 2.27 -8.30 -14.66
N TYR A 38 3.05 -8.92 -13.77
CA TYR A 38 4.48 -8.60 -13.59
C TYR A 38 5.34 -9.56 -14.40
N PRO A 39 6.14 -9.07 -15.37
CA PRO A 39 6.87 -9.96 -16.28
C PRO A 39 7.96 -10.79 -15.60
N VAL A 40 8.51 -10.29 -14.48
CA VAL A 40 9.68 -10.87 -13.81
C VAL A 40 9.30 -11.60 -12.52
N SER A 41 8.71 -10.91 -11.54
CA SER A 41 8.53 -11.49 -10.20
C SER A 41 7.45 -12.59 -10.18
N LYS A 42 6.34 -12.37 -10.90
CA LYS A 42 5.13 -13.21 -10.90
C LYS A 42 4.65 -13.61 -9.50
N ILE A 43 4.88 -12.75 -8.50
CA ILE A 43 4.54 -13.04 -7.10
C ILE A 43 3.08 -12.67 -6.85
N ALA A 44 2.27 -13.66 -6.49
CA ALA A 44 0.90 -13.46 -6.03
C ALA A 44 0.84 -12.60 -4.76
N LYS A 45 -0.17 -11.75 -4.67
CA LYS A 45 -0.39 -10.88 -3.50
C LYS A 45 -1.16 -11.66 -2.45
N SER A 46 -0.60 -11.75 -1.25
CA SER A 46 -1.20 -12.43 -0.11
C SER A 46 -2.14 -11.52 0.68
N TYR A 47 -2.60 -10.44 0.07
CA TYR A 47 -3.49 -9.45 0.67
C TYR A 47 -4.58 -9.05 -0.35
N PRO A 48 -5.78 -8.63 0.10
CA PRO A 48 -6.90 -8.36 -0.79
C PRO A 48 -6.63 -7.20 -1.75
N ILE A 49 -7.08 -7.38 -3.01
CA ILE A 49 -7.07 -6.36 -4.05
C ILE A 49 -8.52 -6.07 -4.47
N GLY A 50 -9.01 -4.89 -4.09
CA GLY A 50 -10.29 -4.34 -4.56
C GLY A 50 -10.20 -3.83 -5.99
N TYR A 51 -11.33 -3.85 -6.69
CA TYR A 51 -11.45 -3.45 -8.08
C TYR A 51 -12.70 -2.58 -8.27
N GLY A 52 -12.77 -1.85 -9.38
CA GLY A 52 -13.93 -1.05 -9.76
C GLY A 52 -14.23 0.11 -8.80
N ILE A 53 -13.20 0.71 -8.20
CA ILE A 53 -13.38 1.91 -7.37
C ILE A 53 -14.10 3.01 -8.17
N THR A 54 -15.16 3.56 -7.59
CA THR A 54 -15.99 4.58 -8.25
C THR A 54 -15.54 6.00 -7.89
N LYS A 55 -16.02 6.99 -8.66
CA LYS A 55 -15.77 8.40 -8.38
C LYS A 55 -16.35 8.83 -7.03
N GLU A 56 -17.50 8.30 -6.65
CA GLU A 56 -18.14 8.57 -5.36
C GLU A 56 -17.25 8.07 -4.23
N GLN A 57 -16.68 6.87 -4.36
CA GLN A 57 -15.71 6.34 -3.40
C GLN A 57 -14.43 7.18 -3.36
N ALA A 58 -13.87 7.55 -4.52
CA ALA A 58 -12.72 8.45 -4.59
C ALA A 58 -12.99 9.80 -3.91
N THR A 59 -14.20 10.34 -4.07
CA THR A 59 -14.64 11.59 -3.43
C THR A 59 -14.69 11.44 -1.91
N VAL A 60 -15.25 10.34 -1.40
CA VAL A 60 -15.27 10.03 0.04
C VAL A 60 -13.85 9.92 0.60
N LEU A 61 -12.94 9.31 -0.15
CA LEU A 61 -11.53 9.16 0.21
C LEU A 61 -10.71 10.45 0.06
N GLY A 62 -11.27 11.51 -0.54
CA GLY A 62 -10.50 12.72 -0.86
C GLY A 62 -9.43 12.52 -1.94
N SER A 63 -9.51 11.42 -2.70
CA SER A 63 -8.55 11.08 -3.75
C SER A 63 -8.74 11.95 -4.99
N TYR A 64 -7.65 12.28 -5.67
CA TYR A 64 -7.74 12.87 -6.99
C TYR A 64 -8.29 11.84 -7.99
N TRP A 65 -9.26 12.28 -8.80
CA TRP A 65 -9.90 11.50 -9.84
C TRP A 65 -9.69 12.18 -11.18
N LYS A 66 -9.07 11.49 -12.14
CA LYS A 66 -9.03 11.96 -13.54
C LYS A 66 -10.25 11.45 -14.28
N GLU A 67 -11.02 12.39 -14.81
CA GLU A 67 -12.11 12.10 -15.72
C GLU A 67 -11.60 11.66 -17.09
N LYS A 68 -12.48 10.98 -17.81
CA LYS A 68 -12.23 10.64 -19.20
C LYS A 68 -12.50 11.86 -20.08
N ASP A 69 -11.46 12.66 -20.32
CA ASP A 69 -11.57 13.89 -21.12
C ASP A 69 -11.55 13.62 -22.64
N SER A 70 -11.01 12.48 -23.07
CA SER A 70 -10.99 12.06 -24.47
C SER A 70 -11.25 10.55 -24.62
N SER A 71 -11.49 10.10 -25.84
CA SER A 71 -11.63 8.67 -26.15
C SER A 71 -10.35 7.86 -25.86
N GLN A 72 -9.20 8.54 -25.81
CA GLN A 72 -7.89 7.92 -25.53
C GLN A 72 -7.51 7.94 -24.05
N ASP A 73 -8.17 8.76 -23.23
CA ASP A 73 -7.91 8.80 -21.80
C ASP A 73 -8.52 7.61 -21.09
N ARG A 74 -7.80 7.14 -20.07
CA ARG A 74 -8.32 6.22 -19.06
C ARG A 74 -8.69 7.04 -17.84
N CYS A 75 -9.81 6.67 -17.22
CA CYS A 75 -10.11 7.13 -15.89
C CYS A 75 -9.10 6.52 -14.92
N PHE A 76 -8.58 7.30 -13.98
CA PHE A 76 -7.74 6.79 -12.91
C PHE A 76 -7.92 7.55 -11.61
N ILE A 77 -7.61 6.86 -10.53
CA ILE A 77 -7.50 7.39 -9.19
C ILE A 77 -6.02 7.53 -8.83
N GLN A 78 -5.64 8.67 -8.28
CA GLN A 78 -4.28 8.84 -7.78
C GLN A 78 -4.10 8.14 -6.42
N PRO A 79 -2.88 7.68 -6.07
CA PRO A 79 -2.66 6.98 -4.82
C PRO A 79 -3.10 7.81 -3.61
N SER A 80 -3.92 7.19 -2.76
CA SER A 80 -4.30 7.67 -1.44
C SER A 80 -4.06 6.52 -0.48
N GLU A 81 -3.16 6.72 0.48
CA GLU A 81 -2.66 5.68 1.36
C GLU A 81 -3.01 6.07 2.80
N PHE A 82 -3.59 5.13 3.54
CA PHE A 82 -4.06 5.34 4.90
C PHE A 82 -3.52 4.22 5.78
N LEU A 83 -2.98 4.59 6.93
CA LEU A 83 -2.74 3.69 8.05
C LEU A 83 -3.83 3.95 9.07
N ILE A 84 -4.61 2.91 9.37
CA ILE A 84 -5.81 2.99 10.20
C ILE A 84 -5.59 2.12 11.44
N GLU A 85 -5.84 2.69 12.61
CA GLU A 85 -5.84 1.95 13.88
C GLU A 85 -7.08 1.05 13.95
N SER A 86 -6.88 -0.25 14.17
CA SER A 86 -7.95 -1.25 14.04
C SER A 86 -9.09 -1.07 15.04
N ASP A 87 -8.76 -0.65 16.25
CA ASP A 87 -9.69 -0.67 17.38
C ASP A 87 -10.60 0.57 17.40
N THR A 88 -10.04 1.71 16.99
CA THR A 88 -10.74 3.01 16.99
C THR A 88 -11.26 3.39 15.60
N GLY A 89 -10.65 2.87 14.54
CA GLY A 89 -10.87 3.32 13.17
C GLY A 89 -10.20 4.66 12.85
N GLU A 90 -9.35 5.19 13.74
CA GLU A 90 -8.66 6.46 13.53
C GLU A 90 -7.59 6.33 12.43
N ILE A 91 -7.49 7.35 11.57
CA ILE A 91 -6.41 7.46 10.60
C ILE A 91 -5.18 8.02 11.32
N ILE A 92 -4.17 7.16 11.54
CA ILE A 92 -2.94 7.52 12.28
C ILE A 92 -1.81 8.01 11.37
N ALA A 93 -1.85 7.69 10.07
CA ALA A 93 -1.00 8.29 9.06
C ALA A 93 -1.70 8.26 7.70
N LEU A 94 -1.41 9.23 6.84
CA LEU A 94 -1.96 9.27 5.49
C LEU A 94 -1.04 9.98 4.51
N SER A 95 -1.17 9.65 3.23
CA SER A 95 -0.46 10.29 2.13
C SER A 95 -1.32 10.34 0.88
N TYR A 96 -1.23 11.46 0.16
CA TYR A 96 -1.76 11.61 -1.19
C TYR A 96 -0.58 11.92 -2.11
N SER A 97 -0.47 11.18 -3.21
CA SER A 97 0.62 11.34 -4.16
C SER A 97 0.12 11.30 -5.60
N ASP A 98 0.93 11.80 -6.53
CA ASP A 98 0.73 11.57 -7.96
C ASP A 98 1.33 10.20 -8.33
N GLY A 99 0.80 9.51 -9.34
CA GLY A 99 1.22 8.17 -9.74
C GLY A 99 2.69 8.06 -10.15
N GLY A 100 3.30 9.17 -10.59
CA GLY A 100 4.74 9.27 -10.85
C GLY A 100 5.60 9.57 -9.62
N LEU A 101 4.99 9.90 -8.48
CA LEU A 101 5.64 10.29 -7.23
C LEU A 101 5.54 9.20 -6.15
N GLY A 102 6.42 9.30 -5.16
CA GLY A 102 6.64 8.28 -4.14
C GLY A 102 5.39 7.93 -3.33
N ARG A 103 5.36 6.66 -2.90
CA ARG A 103 4.34 6.07 -2.03
C ARG A 103 4.91 5.88 -0.63
N ILE A 104 4.06 5.64 0.36
CA ILE A 104 4.51 5.19 1.68
C ILE A 104 5.25 3.85 1.49
N ASP A 105 6.53 3.80 1.86
CA ASP A 105 7.31 2.57 1.81
C ASP A 105 6.86 1.61 2.92
N ALA A 106 6.73 0.32 2.60
CA ALA A 106 6.30 -0.69 3.56
C ALA A 106 7.24 -0.76 4.79
N ARG A 107 8.53 -0.47 4.61
CA ARG A 107 9.52 -0.43 5.70
C ARG A 107 9.29 0.75 6.64
N ASP A 108 8.87 1.90 6.10
CA ASP A 108 8.50 3.06 6.90
C ASP A 108 7.26 2.77 7.74
N VAL A 109 6.28 2.05 7.18
CA VAL A 109 5.10 1.59 7.95
C VAL A 109 5.51 0.69 9.11
N VAL A 110 6.36 -0.32 8.85
CA VAL A 110 6.86 -1.22 9.91
C VAL A 110 7.56 -0.43 11.01
N GLY A 111 8.47 0.47 10.64
CA GLY A 111 9.18 1.27 11.61
C GLY A 111 8.26 2.18 12.41
N PHE A 112 7.34 2.88 11.73
CA PHE A 112 6.38 3.76 12.39
C PHE A 112 5.52 3.01 13.42
N VAL A 113 4.93 1.86 13.03
CA VAL A 113 4.09 1.05 13.91
C VAL A 113 4.91 0.44 15.04
N ALA A 114 6.05 -0.19 14.76
CA ALA A 114 6.90 -0.74 15.81
C ALA A 114 7.37 0.33 16.80
N GLY A 115 7.59 1.56 16.32
CA GLY A 115 7.95 2.68 17.17
C GLY A 115 6.82 3.13 18.08
N ARG A 116 5.59 3.22 17.55
CA ARG A 116 4.37 3.58 18.30
C ARG A 116 3.99 2.52 19.34
N GLU A 117 4.07 1.25 18.96
CA GLU A 117 3.67 0.11 19.79
C GLU A 117 4.79 -0.42 20.70
N ASN A 118 5.92 0.28 20.76
CA ASN A 118 7.09 -0.09 21.56
C ASN A 118 7.63 -1.51 21.26
N MET A 119 7.58 -1.92 19.99
CA MET A 119 8.05 -3.22 19.47
C MET A 119 9.41 -3.12 18.75
N LYS A 120 10.17 -2.04 18.98
CA LYS A 120 11.39 -1.73 18.20
C LYS A 120 12.44 -2.84 18.27
N ASP A 121 12.54 -3.51 19.41
CA ASP A 121 13.50 -4.61 19.62
C ASP A 121 13.00 -5.95 19.06
N ASP A 122 11.70 -6.05 18.77
CA ASP A 122 11.06 -7.27 18.25
C ASP A 122 11.07 -7.35 16.73
N VAL A 123 11.40 -6.25 16.04
CA VAL A 123 11.49 -6.21 14.59
C VAL A 123 12.90 -5.86 14.12
N PRO A 124 13.39 -6.48 13.03
CA PRO A 124 14.65 -6.05 12.46
C PRO A 124 14.59 -4.55 12.13
N HIS A 125 15.70 -3.85 12.33
CA HIS A 125 15.84 -2.47 11.88
C HIS A 125 15.64 -2.41 10.36
N VAL A 126 14.44 -1.99 9.94
CA VAL A 126 14.07 -1.85 8.52
C VAL A 126 14.05 -0.40 8.05
N TRP A 127 14.40 0.56 8.92
CA TRP A 127 14.39 1.98 8.55
C TRP A 127 15.29 2.25 7.32
N PRO A 128 14.82 3.03 6.34
CA PRO A 128 15.61 3.36 5.14
C PRO A 128 16.85 4.22 5.44
N TRP A 129 16.95 4.78 6.65
CA TRP A 129 18.13 5.51 7.13
C TRP A 129 18.92 4.58 8.03
N GLY A 130 19.90 3.88 7.45
CA GLY A 130 20.67 2.84 8.11
C GLY A 130 21.24 3.27 9.46
N ILE A 131 21.13 2.38 10.44
CA ILE A 131 22.22 2.12 11.36
C ILE A 131 22.58 0.66 11.13
N ASP A 132 23.88 0.42 10.93
CA ASP A 132 24.47 -0.88 10.63
C ASP A 132 23.91 -1.99 11.54
N PRO A 133 23.82 -3.24 11.07
CA PRO A 133 23.56 -4.36 11.96
C PRO A 133 24.57 -4.30 13.13
N PRO A 134 24.16 -4.64 14.37
CA PRO A 134 25.12 -4.73 15.46
C PRO A 134 26.24 -5.67 15.01
N LEU A 135 27.45 -5.11 14.92
CA LEU A 135 28.67 -5.89 14.70
C LEU A 135 28.77 -6.89 15.85
N ASP A 136 28.68 -8.16 15.51
CA ASP A 136 29.09 -9.28 16.35
C ASP A 136 30.62 -9.35 16.46
#